data_AF-A0A4U1Z209-F1
#
_entry.id   AF-A0A4U1Z209-F1
#
_cell.length_a   1.000
_cell.length_b   1.000
_cell.length_c   1.000
_cell.angle_alpha   90.00
_cell.angle_beta   90.00
_cell.angle_gamma   90.00
#
_symmetry.space_group_name_H-M   'P 1'
#
loop_
_entity.id
_entity.type
_entity.pdbx_description
1 polymer ?
#
loop_
_entity_poly.entity_id
_entity_poly.type
_entity_poly.pdbx_seq_one_letter_code
_entity_poly.pdbx_strand_id
1 'polypeptide(L)'
;MFSFRVDSGWSVETEIRCLIVYKTLEELDFPRGLQSDLCEVLAASTGLKFESVKAKVGNYKSEFGVTGASHSSEATKYLVKSFGHMSRIELDALLTGYLLGKSEPRT
;
A
#
# COMPACT_ATOMS: atom_id res chain seq x y z
N MET A 1 -13.87 -11.08 -3.31
CA MET A 1 -14.12 -9.83 -2.55
C MET A 1 -13.36 -9.95 -1.24
N PHE A 2 -12.49 -9.00 -0.92
CA PHE A 2 -11.74 -9.00 0.34
C PHE A 2 -12.43 -8.12 1.37
N SER A 3 -12.26 -8.44 2.65
CA SER A 3 -12.69 -7.63 3.76
C SER A 3 -11.53 -7.48 4.75
N PHE A 4 -11.49 -6.34 5.42
CA PHE A 4 -10.54 -6.10 6.50
C PHE A 4 -11.21 -6.45 7.83
N ARG A 5 -10.44 -7.00 8.76
CA ARG A 5 -10.94 -7.18 10.13
C ARG A 5 -11.09 -5.80 10.75
N VAL A 6 -12.24 -5.55 11.39
CA VAL A 6 -12.60 -4.24 11.96
C VAL A 6 -11.50 -3.69 12.87
N ASP A 7 -10.89 -4.55 13.68
CA ASP A 7 -9.88 -4.14 14.67
C ASP A 7 -8.43 -4.26 14.17
N SER A 8 -8.21 -4.55 12.88
CA SER A 8 -6.86 -4.75 12.36
C SER A 8 -6.13 -3.46 12.02
N GLY A 9 -6.83 -2.32 11.97
CA GLY A 9 -6.31 -1.05 11.46
C GLY A 9 -6.02 -1.03 9.95
N TRP A 10 -6.18 -2.16 9.25
CA TRP A 10 -6.01 -2.25 7.80
C TRP A 10 -7.25 -1.77 7.05
N SER A 11 -7.01 -1.08 5.94
CA SER A 11 -8.06 -0.55 5.07
C SER A 11 -7.58 -0.49 3.62
N VAL A 12 -8.50 -0.23 2.69
CA VAL A 12 -8.15 0.03 1.28
C VAL A 12 -7.19 1.21 1.17
N GLU A 13 -7.42 2.27 1.95
CA GLU A 13 -6.56 3.45 1.99
C GLU A 13 -5.11 3.07 2.31
N THR A 14 -4.91 2.28 3.36
CA THR A 14 -3.59 1.83 3.79
C THR A 14 -2.93 0.92 2.75
N GLU A 15 -3.71 0.04 2.10
CA GLU A 15 -3.21 -0.80 1.00
C GLU A 15 -2.72 0.05 -0.18
N ILE A 16 -3.48 1.08 -0.58
CA ILE A 16 -3.07 2.02 -1.65
C ILE A 16 -1.78 2.75 -1.24
N ARG A 17 -1.70 3.24 0.00
CA ARG A 17 -0.48 3.89 0.52
C ARG A 17 0.74 2.96 0.50
N CYS A 18 0.58 1.68 0.83
CA CYS A 18 1.67 0.70 0.73
C CYS A 18 2.11 0.47 -0.73
N LEU A 19 1.16 0.45 -1.68
CA LEU A 19 1.48 0.36 -3.11
C LEU A 19 2.22 1.62 -3.61
N ILE A 20 1.86 2.82 -3.12
CA ILE A 20 2.58 4.07 -3.42
C ILE A 20 4.01 4.01 -2.88
N VAL A 21 4.22 3.50 -1.66
CA VAL A 21 5.57 3.28 -1.11
C VAL A 21 6.36 2.32 -2.00
N TYR A 22 5.76 1.21 -2.45
CA TYR A 22 6.40 0.31 -3.41
C TYR A 22 6.81 1.04 -4.70
N LYS A 23 5.90 1.79 -5.33
CA LYS A 23 6.19 2.53 -6.57
C LYS A 23 7.26 3.60 -6.38
N THR A 24 7.29 4.25 -5.23
CA THR A 24 8.37 5.20 -4.87
C THR A 24 9.73 4.50 -4.82
N LEU A 25 9.78 3.29 -4.25
CA LEU A 25 11.01 2.50 -4.22
C LEU A 25 11.42 2.00 -5.62
N GLU A 26 10.45 1.56 -6.43
CA GLU A 26 10.66 1.14 -7.82
C GLU A 26 11.21 2.29 -8.68
N GLU A 27 10.63 3.49 -8.60
CA GLU A 27 11.08 4.69 -9.32
C GLU A 27 12.53 5.09 -8.98
N LEU A 28 12.99 4.77 -7.77
CA LEU A 28 14.31 5.13 -7.25
C LEU A 28 15.33 3.98 -7.24
N ASP A 29 14.98 2.84 -7.84
CA ASP A 29 15.82 1.62 -7.87
C ASP A 29 16.22 1.10 -6.47
N PHE A 30 15.24 1.05 -5.57
CA PHE A 30 15.31 0.41 -4.25
C PHE A 30 16.51 0.84 -3.36
N PRO A 31 16.67 2.14 -3.06
CA PRO A 31 17.78 2.62 -2.27
C PRO A 31 17.75 2.03 -0.86
N ARG A 32 18.93 1.69 -0.33
CA ARG A 32 19.08 1.09 1.00
C ARG A 32 18.58 2.07 2.08
N GLY A 33 17.75 1.58 3.00
CA GLY A 33 17.21 2.37 4.10
C GLY A 33 15.83 2.99 3.82
N LEU A 34 15.59 3.47 2.58
CA LEU A 34 14.40 4.25 2.26
C LEU A 34 13.08 3.52 2.53
N GLN A 35 13.02 2.20 2.32
CA GLN A 35 11.80 1.44 2.65
C GLN A 35 11.46 1.55 4.14
N SER A 36 12.46 1.47 5.03
CA SER A 36 12.24 1.58 6.47
C SER A 36 11.72 2.97 6.80
N ASP A 37 12.36 4.03 6.28
CA ASP A 37 11.99 5.41 6.56
C ASP A 37 10.53 5.70 6.12
N LEU A 38 10.15 5.27 4.92
CA LEU A 38 8.79 5.43 4.41
C LEU A 38 7.76 4.61 5.20
N CYS A 39 8.12 3.38 5.61
CA CYS A 39 7.24 2.53 6.41
C CYS A 39 7.05 3.07 7.83
N GLU A 40 8.07 3.72 8.41
CA GLU A 40 7.99 4.35 9.73
C GLU A 40 7.02 5.54 9.71
N VAL A 41 7.14 6.41 8.69
CA VAL A 41 6.21 7.53 8.48
C VAL A 41 4.77 7.03 8.30
N LEU A 42 4.56 6.00 7.47
CA LEU A 42 3.23 5.46 7.21
C LEU A 42 2.63 4.75 8.43
N ALA A 43 3.45 4.03 9.19
CA ALA A 43 3.04 3.39 10.45
C ALA A 43 2.57 4.43 11.46
N ALA A 44 3.34 5.51 11.64
CA ALA A 44 2.99 6.62 12.53
C ALA A 44 1.67 7.29 12.13
N SER A 45 1.43 7.51 10.82
CA SER A 45 0.20 8.18 10.36
C SER A 45 -1.06 7.30 10.44
N THR A 46 -0.91 5.98 10.49
CA THR A 46 -2.04 5.03 10.46
C THR A 46 -2.29 4.33 11.81
N GLY A 47 -1.35 4.44 12.75
CA GLY A 47 -1.37 3.68 14.01
C GLY A 47 -1.05 2.18 13.83
N LEU A 48 -0.66 1.75 12.63
CA LEU A 48 -0.23 0.37 12.38
C LEU A 48 1.18 0.12 12.90
N LYS A 49 1.48 -1.13 13.24
CA LYS A 49 2.84 -1.54 13.59
C LYS A 49 3.76 -1.40 12.38
N PHE A 50 4.93 -0.78 12.58
CA PHE A 50 5.99 -0.66 11.58
C PHE A 50 6.26 -1.96 10.82
N GLU A 51 6.49 -3.06 11.54
CA GLU A 51 6.76 -4.37 10.92
C GLU A 51 5.61 -4.88 10.05
N SER A 52 4.36 -4.53 10.39
CA SER A 52 3.19 -4.91 9.60
C SER A 52 3.14 -4.14 8.28
N VAL A 53 3.42 -2.83 8.31
CA VAL A 53 3.50 -1.99 7.11
C VAL A 53 4.67 -2.43 6.23
N LYS A 54 5.85 -2.65 6.83
CA LYS A 54 7.05 -3.10 6.13
C LYS A 54 6.84 -4.46 5.45
N ALA A 55 6.22 -5.41 6.14
CA ALA A 55 5.86 -6.70 5.56
C ALA A 55 4.88 -6.54 4.39
N LYS A 56 3.92 -5.60 4.49
CA LYS A 56 2.98 -5.32 3.40
C LYS A 56 3.67 -4.75 2.15
N VAL A 57 4.60 -3.82 2.31
CA VAL A 57 5.42 -3.31 1.19
C VAL A 57 6.27 -4.44 0.60
N GLY A 58 6.79 -5.34 1.43
CA GLY A 58 7.46 -6.57 0.99
C GLY A 58 6.56 -7.47 0.14
N ASN A 59 5.28 -7.64 0.51
CA ASN A 59 4.32 -8.38 -0.30
C ASN A 59 4.12 -7.76 -1.68
N TYR A 60 4.03 -6.43 -1.79
CA TYR A 60 3.99 -5.78 -3.11
C TYR A 60 5.24 -6.11 -3.93
N LYS A 61 6.45 -6.03 -3.35
CA LYS A 61 7.69 -6.44 -4.06
C LYS A 61 7.63 -7.88 -4.57
N SER A 62 7.07 -8.80 -3.78
CA SER A 62 6.89 -10.20 -4.20
C SER A 62 5.87 -10.33 -5.34
N GLU A 63 4.72 -9.65 -5.28
CA GLU A 63 3.71 -9.67 -6.35
C GLU A 63 4.22 -9.06 -7.67
N PHE A 64 5.14 -8.09 -7.60
CA PHE A 64 5.81 -7.52 -8.77
C PHE A 64 7.08 -8.28 -9.20
N GLY A 65 7.43 -9.38 -8.52
CA GLY A 65 8.56 -10.24 -8.90
C GLY A 65 9.94 -9.68 -8.54
N VAL A 66 10.01 -8.62 -7.71
CA VAL A 66 11.28 -8.04 -7.23
C VAL A 66 11.93 -8.92 -6.16
N THR A 67 11.11 -9.59 -5.34
CA THR A 67 11.56 -10.53 -4.31
C THR A 67 10.86 -11.88 -4.48
N GLY A 68 11.34 -12.92 -3.77
CA GLY A 68 10.72 -14.24 -3.79
C GLY A 68 9.25 -14.22 -3.36
N ALA A 69 8.51 -15.27 -3.72
CA ALA A 69 7.08 -15.38 -3.42
C ALA A 69 6.77 -15.21 -1.93
N SER A 70 5.65 -14.56 -1.63
CA SER A 70 5.14 -14.37 -0.27
C SER A 70 3.66 -14.77 -0.16
N HIS A 71 3.13 -14.77 1.06
CA HIS A 71 1.71 -14.97 1.32
C HIS A 71 0.95 -13.64 1.30
N SER A 72 0.92 -12.98 0.14
CA SER A 72 0.16 -11.74 -0.04
C SER A 72 -1.32 -11.95 0.24
N SER A 73 -1.93 -10.98 0.92
CA SER A 73 -3.38 -10.98 1.15
C SER A 73 -4.15 -10.74 -0.14
N GLU A 74 -5.40 -11.18 -0.18
CA GLU A 74 -6.29 -10.97 -1.33
C GLU A 74 -6.49 -9.49 -1.69
N ALA A 75 -6.42 -8.57 -0.71
CA ALA A 75 -6.44 -7.13 -0.96
C ALA A 75 -5.23 -6.69 -1.78
N THR A 76 -4.02 -7.04 -1.34
CA THR A 76 -2.75 -6.78 -2.06
C THR A 76 -2.80 -7.32 -3.50
N LYS A 77 -3.19 -8.59 -3.69
CA LYS A 77 -3.32 -9.19 -5.03
C LYS A 77 -4.32 -8.45 -5.91
N TYR A 78 -5.46 -8.05 -5.34
CA TYR A 78 -6.45 -7.24 -6.05
C TYR A 78 -5.88 -5.89 -6.48
N LEU A 79 -5.21 -5.17 -5.58
CA LEU A 79 -4.63 -3.86 -5.89
C LEU A 79 -3.55 -3.97 -6.98
N VAL A 80 -2.69 -5.00 -6.93
CA VAL A 80 -1.70 -5.24 -8.00
C VAL A 80 -2.39 -5.50 -9.33
N LYS A 81 -3.41 -6.36 -9.37
CA LYS A 81 -4.17 -6.66 -10.58
C LYS A 81 -4.89 -5.42 -11.14
N SER A 82 -5.48 -4.61 -10.27
CA SER A 82 -6.33 -3.49 -10.67
C SER A 82 -5.56 -2.21 -10.98
N PHE A 83 -4.48 -1.93 -10.23
CA PHE A 83 -3.80 -0.64 -10.24
C PHE A 83 -2.28 -0.76 -10.34
N GLY A 84 -1.70 -1.96 -10.37
CA GLY A 84 -0.25 -2.14 -10.37
C GLY A 84 0.47 -1.60 -11.61
N HIS A 85 -0.26 -1.36 -12.69
CA HIS A 85 0.23 -0.72 -13.91
C HIS A 85 0.32 0.81 -13.80
N MET A 86 -0.28 1.42 -12.78
CA MET A 86 -0.27 2.87 -12.57
C MET A 86 1.10 3.34 -12.05
N SER A 87 1.48 4.54 -12.46
CA SER A 87 2.61 5.30 -11.90
C SER A 87 2.31 5.76 -10.48
N ARG A 88 3.34 6.23 -9.75
CA ARG A 88 3.16 6.80 -8.41
C ARG A 88 2.18 7.98 -8.43
N ILE A 89 2.28 8.86 -9.43
CA ILE A 89 1.43 10.06 -9.55
C ILE A 89 -0.04 9.67 -9.77
N GLU A 90 -0.31 8.65 -10.59
CA GLU A 90 -1.68 8.16 -10.81
C GLU A 90 -2.25 7.49 -9.54
N LEU A 91 -1.42 6.79 -8.77
CA LEU A 91 -1.84 6.24 -7.48
C LEU A 91 -2.12 7.31 -6.42
N ASP A 92 -1.34 8.39 -6.41
CA ASP A 92 -1.60 9.57 -5.56
C ASP A 92 -2.96 10.21 -5.93
N ALA A 93 -3.27 10.30 -7.23
CA ALA A 93 -4.57 10.78 -7.71
C ALA A 93 -5.73 9.82 -7.33
N LEU A 94 -5.52 8.50 -7.47
CA LEU A 94 -6.48 7.48 -7.05
C LEU A 94 -6.79 7.57 -5.55
N LEU A 95 -5.75 7.71 -4.71
CA LEU A 95 -5.91 7.88 -3.27
C LEU A 95 -6.70 9.14 -2.94
N THR A 96 -6.40 10.25 -3.62
CA THR A 96 -7.11 11.52 -3.45
C THR A 96 -8.59 11.37 -3.79
N GLY A 97 -8.92 10.76 -4.93
CA GLY A 97 -10.30 10.50 -5.33
C GLY A 97 -11.04 9.57 -4.36
N TYR A 98 -10.37 8.52 -3.86
CA TYR A 98 -10.93 7.62 -2.84
C TYR A 98 -11.28 8.37 -1.55
N LEU A 99 -10.40 9.26 -1.08
CA LEU A 99 -10.60 10.03 0.13
C LEU A 99 -11.75 11.04 -0.01
N LEU A 100 -11.84 11.72 -1.16
CA LEU A 100 -12.96 12.62 -1.46
C LEU A 100 -14.30 11.87 -1.41
N GLY A 101 -14.40 10.73 -2.10
CA GLY A 101 -15.62 9.92 -2.10
C GLY A 101 -15.99 9.31 -0.73
N LYS A 102 -15.01 9.13 0.17
CA LYS A 102 -15.26 8.69 1.55
C LYS A 102 -15.75 9.84 2.45
N SER A 103 -15.39 11.08 2.12
CA SER A 103 -15.74 12.27 2.91
C SER A 103 -17.15 12.80 2.63
N GLU A 104 -17.79 12.39 1.53
CA GLU A 104 -19.17 12.76 1.26
C GLU A 104 -20.12 12.02 2.22
N PRO A 105 -20.97 12.75 2.97
CA PRO A 105 -22.03 12.11 3.73
C PRO A 105 -22.95 11.41 2.74
N ARG A 106 -23.19 10.10 2.93
CA ARG A 106 -24.22 9.39 2.18
C ARG A 106 -25.57 9.99 2.58
N THR A 107 -26.08 10.90 1.77
CA THR A 107 -27.44 11.47 1.87
C THR A 107 -28.50 10.41 1.63
#